data_AF-A0A483L1P2-F1
#
_entry.id   AF-A0A483L1P2-F1
#
_cell.length_a   1.000
_cell.length_b   1.000
_cell.length_c   1.000
_cell.angle_alpha   90.00
_cell.angle_beta   90.00
_cell.angle_gamma   90.00
#
_symmetry.space_group_name_H-M   'P 1'
#
loop_
_entity.id
_entity.type
_entity.pdbx_description
1 polymer ?
#
loop_
_entity_poly.entity_id
_entity_poly.type
_entity_poly.pdbx_seq_one_letter_code
_entity_poly.pdbx_strand_id
1 'polypeptide(L)'
;MMKFKTNSFLFMMLCATALNSWAGYYNTIDIDGVSIHLDKDKAGYVNVHDDQLNTDYSCKIENWNDSLISGAGGISLTSDHLGVLLASGNKYLDVKELIDCKGQSIRIHSIHYFNNSISSIIDVNFEKKLVLALVVIDAHFRSYQAIVSKFNGNKNLLSGKGFWSNSSSEPDQNSLFYPGGSIYLGKISVNGEYIAPNDLDCAVD
;
A
#
# COMPACT_ATOMS: atom_id res chain seq x y z
N MET A 1 11.08 45.80 20.72
CA MET A 1 9.95 45.02 20.15
C MET A 1 10.23 44.76 18.68
N MET A 2 10.74 43.57 18.34
CA MET A 2 10.96 43.16 16.96
C MET A 2 9.68 42.50 16.44
N LYS A 3 8.98 43.15 15.51
CA LYS A 3 7.80 42.55 14.85
C LYS A 3 8.31 41.53 13.82
N PHE A 4 8.14 40.24 14.11
CA PHE A 4 8.28 39.19 13.12
C PHE A 4 7.19 39.38 12.06
N LYS A 5 7.57 39.81 10.85
CA LYS A 5 6.71 39.72 9.67
C LYS A 5 6.73 38.26 9.23
N THR A 6 5.73 37.50 9.65
CA THR A 6 5.54 36.13 9.19
C THR A 6 5.25 36.19 7.69
N ASN A 7 6.18 35.65 6.91
CA ASN A 7 6.15 35.71 5.45
C ASN A 7 5.04 34.77 4.96
N SER A 8 3.84 35.30 4.72
CA SER A 8 2.62 34.56 4.37
C SER A 8 2.81 33.59 3.18
N PHE A 9 3.78 33.86 2.31
CA PHE A 9 4.15 32.99 1.20
C PHE A 9 4.76 31.64 1.64
N LEU A 10 5.55 31.63 2.73
CA LEU A 10 6.17 30.39 3.22
C LEU A 10 5.13 29.45 3.82
N PHE A 11 4.13 30.00 4.52
CA PHE A 11 3.04 29.22 5.10
C PHE A 11 2.14 28.63 4.00
N MET A 12 1.91 29.38 2.92
CA MET A 12 1.09 28.93 1.79
C MET A 12 1.80 27.84 0.96
N MET A 13 3.13 27.89 0.81
CA MET A 13 3.92 26.80 0.20
C MET A 13 3.92 25.53 1.07
N LEU A 14 4.04 25.65 2.39
CA LEU A 14 3.98 24.50 3.31
C LEU A 14 2.61 23.80 3.30
N CYS A 15 1.53 24.56 3.20
CA CYS A 15 0.18 23.99 3.05
C CYS A 15 -0.02 23.28 1.69
N ALA A 16 0.56 23.79 0.60
CA ALA A 16 0.44 23.17 -0.72
C ALA A 16 1.23 21.85 -0.85
N THR A 17 2.34 21.70 -0.12
CA THR A 17 3.13 20.45 -0.11
C THR A 17 2.59 19.39 0.84
N ALA A 18 1.82 19.77 1.86
CA ALA A 18 1.26 18.83 2.83
C ALA A 18 -0.03 18.13 2.34
N LEU A 19 -0.67 18.64 1.28
CA LEU A 19 -1.97 18.16 0.80
C LEU A 19 -1.91 17.22 -0.41
N ASN A 20 -0.73 16.99 -1.00
CA ASN A 20 -0.62 16.31 -2.31
C ASN A 20 0.16 14.99 -2.32
N SER A 21 0.37 14.36 -1.17
CA SER A 21 0.97 13.02 -1.14
C SER A 21 0.38 12.17 -0.03
N TRP A 22 -0.91 11.89 -0.13
CA TRP A 22 -1.52 10.75 0.55
C TRP A 22 -1.57 9.59 -0.45
N ALA A 23 -0.54 8.74 -0.39
CA ALA A 23 -0.63 7.41 -0.96
C ALA A 23 -1.58 6.61 -0.07
N GLY A 24 -2.79 6.37 -0.59
CA GLY A 24 -3.87 5.68 0.09
C GLY A 24 -4.45 4.63 -0.83
N TYR A 25 -4.99 3.57 -0.25
CA TYR A 25 -5.72 2.56 -1.01
C TYR A 25 -7.17 3.02 -1.22
N TYR A 26 -7.66 2.86 -2.44
CA TYR A 26 -9.00 3.23 -2.90
C TYR A 26 -9.72 2.01 -3.48
N ASN A 27 -11.02 2.11 -3.68
CA ASN A 27 -11.78 1.05 -4.37
C ASN A 27 -11.71 1.19 -5.90
N THR A 28 -11.38 2.39 -6.38
CA THR A 28 -11.29 2.76 -7.79
C THR A 28 -10.13 3.72 -7.95
N ILE A 29 -9.40 3.62 -9.06
CA ILE A 29 -8.40 4.59 -9.49
C ILE A 29 -8.75 5.07 -10.90
N ASP A 30 -8.34 6.29 -11.22
CA ASP A 30 -8.53 6.89 -12.53
C ASP A 30 -7.17 7.27 -13.11
N ILE A 31 -6.90 6.87 -14.35
CA ILE A 31 -5.66 7.19 -15.07
C ILE A 31 -5.94 7.30 -16.56
N ASP A 32 -5.48 8.39 -17.19
CA ASP A 32 -5.54 8.59 -18.64
C ASP A 32 -6.95 8.42 -19.28
N GLY A 33 -8.01 8.76 -18.53
CA GLY A 33 -9.41 8.58 -18.97
C GLY A 33 -9.89 7.13 -18.87
N VAL A 34 -9.25 6.33 -18.02
CA VAL A 34 -9.60 4.95 -17.73
C VAL A 34 -9.82 4.80 -16.23
N SER A 35 -11.02 4.34 -15.84
CA SER A 35 -11.35 3.99 -14.46
C SER A 35 -11.13 2.50 -14.22
N ILE A 36 -10.38 2.16 -13.17
CA ILE A 36 -9.97 0.79 -12.86
C ILE A 36 -10.42 0.44 -11.44
N HIS A 37 -11.06 -0.71 -11.26
CA HIS A 37 -11.42 -1.23 -9.94
C HIS A 37 -11.41 -2.75 -9.90
N LEU A 38 -11.15 -3.33 -8.74
CA LEU A 38 -11.32 -4.78 -8.55
C LEU A 38 -12.80 -5.13 -8.54
N ASP A 39 -13.15 -6.26 -9.18
CA ASP A 39 -14.52 -6.75 -9.19
C ASP A 39 -14.95 -7.15 -7.76
N LYS A 40 -16.16 -6.77 -7.37
CA LYS A 40 -16.69 -7.00 -6.02
C LYS A 40 -17.32 -8.38 -5.86
N ASP A 41 -17.80 -8.96 -6.96
CA ASP A 41 -18.55 -10.21 -6.97
C ASP A 41 -17.67 -11.39 -7.44
N LYS A 42 -16.60 -11.11 -8.20
CA LYS A 42 -15.71 -12.10 -8.80
C LYS A 42 -14.27 -11.89 -8.36
N ALA A 43 -13.79 -12.74 -7.45
CA ALA A 43 -12.40 -12.72 -7.02
C ALA A 43 -11.43 -12.93 -8.20
N GLY A 44 -10.34 -12.17 -8.21
CA GLY A 44 -9.32 -12.24 -9.26
C GLY A 44 -9.75 -11.64 -10.59
N TYR A 45 -10.72 -10.72 -10.60
CA TYR A 45 -11.06 -9.92 -11.77
C TYR A 45 -10.87 -8.43 -11.49
N VAL A 46 -10.48 -7.71 -12.52
CA VAL A 46 -10.43 -6.25 -12.56
C VAL A 46 -11.38 -5.77 -13.66
N ASN A 47 -12.10 -4.70 -13.36
CA ASN A 47 -12.99 -4.04 -14.30
C ASN A 47 -12.35 -2.70 -14.70
N VAL A 48 -12.36 -2.45 -16.00
CA VAL A 48 -11.71 -1.31 -16.66
C VAL A 48 -12.77 -0.62 -17.52
N HIS A 49 -13.05 0.64 -17.21
CA HIS A 49 -13.93 1.49 -18.00
C HIS A 49 -13.08 2.48 -18.79
N ASP A 50 -13.18 2.44 -20.13
CA ASP A 50 -12.54 3.40 -21.03
C ASP A 50 -13.53 4.53 -21.35
N ASP A 51 -13.26 5.74 -20.88
CA ASP A 51 -14.15 6.91 -21.06
C ASP A 51 -14.23 7.35 -22.53
N GLN A 52 -13.16 7.14 -23.32
CA GLN A 52 -13.09 7.59 -24.71
C GLN A 52 -13.92 6.70 -25.62
N LEU A 53 -13.85 5.39 -25.38
CA LEU A 53 -14.59 4.38 -26.13
C LEU A 53 -15.98 4.13 -25.53
N ASN A 54 -16.21 4.57 -24.28
CA ASN A 54 -17.39 4.29 -23.47
C ASN A 54 -17.67 2.77 -23.42
N THR A 55 -16.63 2.01 -23.06
CA THR A 55 -16.65 0.55 -23.04
C THR A 55 -16.08 -0.01 -21.75
N ASP A 56 -16.73 -1.05 -21.24
CA ASP A 56 -16.30 -1.81 -20.08
C ASP A 56 -15.60 -3.11 -20.49
N TYR A 57 -14.47 -3.38 -19.85
CA TYR A 57 -13.75 -4.65 -19.96
C TYR A 57 -13.63 -5.29 -18.57
N SER A 58 -13.79 -6.60 -18.51
CA SER A 58 -13.52 -7.38 -17.32
C SER A 58 -12.37 -8.34 -17.62
N CYS A 59 -11.28 -8.20 -16.89
CA CYS A 59 -10.02 -8.84 -17.17
C CYS A 59 -9.62 -9.74 -16.01
N LYS A 60 -9.28 -10.99 -16.32
CA LYS A 60 -8.92 -11.99 -15.31
C LYS A 60 -7.48 -11.76 -14.86
N ILE A 61 -7.24 -11.74 -13.55
CA ILE A 61 -5.90 -11.70 -12.98
C ILE A 61 -5.36 -13.14 -12.91
N GLU A 62 -4.29 -13.40 -13.64
CA GLU A 62 -3.64 -14.71 -13.65
C GLU A 62 -3.00 -15.01 -12.29
N ASN A 63 -3.03 -16.29 -11.90
CA ASN A 63 -2.44 -16.78 -10.65
C ASN A 63 -2.93 -16.05 -9.39
N TRP A 64 -4.19 -15.60 -9.40
CA TRP A 64 -4.85 -15.11 -8.21
C TRP A 64 -4.93 -16.20 -7.15
N ASN A 65 -4.16 -16.05 -6.08
CA ASN A 65 -4.06 -17.03 -5.01
C ASN A 65 -4.26 -16.42 -3.62
N ASP A 66 -4.57 -15.13 -3.54
CA ASP A 66 -4.78 -14.44 -2.27
C ASP A 66 -6.23 -14.65 -1.82
N SER A 67 -6.41 -15.53 -0.82
CA SER A 67 -7.72 -15.83 -0.22
C SER A 67 -8.32 -14.63 0.53
N LEU A 68 -7.54 -13.58 0.78
CA LEU A 68 -7.94 -12.41 1.58
C LEU A 68 -8.45 -11.23 0.76
N ILE A 69 -8.38 -11.35 -0.56
CA ILE A 69 -8.93 -10.36 -1.47
C ILE A 69 -10.13 -11.02 -2.17
N SER A 70 -11.04 -11.59 -1.38
CA SER A 70 -12.34 -12.03 -1.86
C SER A 70 -13.21 -10.80 -2.15
N GLY A 71 -13.07 -10.21 -3.34
CA GLY A 71 -13.95 -9.17 -3.90
C GLY A 71 -14.01 -7.85 -3.09
N ALA A 72 -13.68 -6.72 -3.73
CA ALA A 72 -13.57 -5.38 -3.10
C ALA A 72 -12.29 -5.11 -2.29
N GLY A 73 -11.13 -5.56 -2.79
CA GLY A 73 -9.83 -5.13 -2.26
C GLY A 73 -9.51 -3.65 -2.54
N GLY A 74 -8.63 -3.07 -1.73
CA GLY A 74 -8.09 -1.74 -1.98
C GLY A 74 -6.99 -1.77 -3.05
N ILE A 75 -6.94 -0.76 -3.89
CA ILE A 75 -5.90 -0.54 -4.90
C ILE A 75 -5.33 0.87 -4.80
N SER A 76 -4.05 1.03 -5.11
CA SER A 76 -3.41 2.35 -5.14
C SER A 76 -2.57 2.46 -6.39
N LEU A 77 -2.73 3.56 -7.13
CA LEU A 77 -1.83 3.90 -8.22
C LEU A 77 -0.48 4.34 -7.64
N THR A 78 0.62 3.90 -8.24
CA THR A 78 1.96 4.35 -7.84
C THR A 78 2.23 5.80 -8.21
N SER A 79 3.15 6.47 -7.52
CA SER A 79 3.50 7.87 -7.77
C SER A 79 4.07 8.16 -9.16
N ASP A 80 4.60 7.15 -9.83
CA ASP A 80 5.04 7.23 -11.23
C ASP A 80 4.02 6.68 -12.23
N HIS A 81 2.85 6.27 -11.75
CA HIS A 81 1.72 5.76 -12.54
C HIS A 81 2.03 4.53 -13.41
N LEU A 82 3.07 3.76 -13.06
CA LEU A 82 3.45 2.57 -13.82
C LEU A 82 2.84 1.27 -13.26
N GLY A 83 2.37 1.29 -12.01
CA GLY A 83 1.75 0.12 -11.40
C GLY A 83 0.57 0.45 -10.51
N VAL A 84 -0.30 -0.54 -10.33
CA VAL A 84 -1.41 -0.51 -9.38
C VAL A 84 -1.10 -1.49 -8.26
N LEU A 85 -0.80 -0.96 -7.08
CA LEU A 85 -0.56 -1.75 -5.87
C LEU A 85 -1.86 -2.38 -5.40
N LEU A 86 -1.78 -3.63 -4.97
CA LEU A 86 -2.88 -4.35 -4.34
C LEU A 86 -2.71 -4.29 -2.83
N ALA A 87 -3.76 -3.84 -2.12
CA ALA A 87 -3.75 -3.68 -0.67
C ALA A 87 -3.39 -4.98 0.05
N SER A 88 -2.74 -4.81 1.20
CA SER A 88 -2.34 -5.90 2.10
C SER A 88 -1.38 -6.93 1.50
N GLY A 89 -0.50 -6.50 0.59
CA GLY A 89 0.51 -7.38 0.03
C GLY A 89 1.74 -6.66 -0.50
N ASN A 90 2.52 -7.42 -1.27
CA ASN A 90 3.67 -6.94 -2.03
C ASN A 90 3.44 -7.18 -3.53
N LYS A 91 2.20 -7.06 -3.99
CA LYS A 91 1.81 -7.37 -5.36
C LYS A 91 1.33 -6.11 -6.08
N TYR A 92 1.52 -6.10 -7.40
CA TYR A 92 0.99 -5.04 -8.27
C TYR A 92 0.53 -5.58 -9.61
N LEU A 93 -0.29 -4.79 -10.29
CA LEU A 93 -0.68 -4.96 -11.68
C LEU A 93 0.00 -3.88 -12.52
N ASP A 94 0.47 -4.24 -13.71
CA ASP A 94 1.05 -3.27 -14.65
C ASP A 94 -0.06 -2.41 -15.26
N VAL A 95 0.11 -1.09 -15.23
CA VAL A 95 -0.90 -0.14 -15.71
C VAL A 95 -1.15 -0.29 -17.21
N LYS A 96 -0.10 -0.56 -17.99
CA LYS A 96 -0.25 -0.73 -19.43
C LYS A 96 -0.99 -2.01 -19.74
N GLU A 97 -0.69 -3.11 -19.06
CA GLU A 97 -1.46 -4.35 -19.20
C GLU A 97 -2.94 -4.15 -18.84
N LEU A 98 -3.24 -3.34 -17.81
CA LEU A 98 -4.61 -3.01 -17.42
C LEU A 98 -5.37 -2.25 -18.51
N ILE A 99 -4.78 -1.17 -19.04
CA ILE A 99 -5.39 -0.35 -20.09
C ILE A 99 -5.58 -1.17 -21.37
N ASP A 100 -4.60 -2.00 -21.73
CA ASP A 100 -4.63 -2.80 -22.95
C ASP A 100 -5.42 -4.12 -22.81
N CYS A 101 -5.95 -4.45 -21.62
CA CYS A 101 -6.43 -5.80 -21.34
C CYS A 101 -7.58 -6.24 -22.25
N LYS A 102 -8.56 -5.36 -22.54
CA LYS A 102 -9.66 -5.61 -23.49
C LYS A 102 -10.33 -7.00 -23.35
N GLY A 103 -10.55 -7.44 -22.11
CA GLY A 103 -11.11 -8.74 -21.75
C GLY A 103 -10.11 -9.91 -21.70
N GLN A 104 -8.84 -9.68 -22.04
CA GLN A 104 -7.75 -10.63 -21.88
C GLN A 104 -7.29 -10.71 -20.43
N SER A 105 -6.61 -11.81 -20.10
CA SER A 105 -6.00 -11.97 -18.78
C SER A 105 -4.79 -11.06 -18.61
N ILE A 106 -4.58 -10.58 -17.38
CA ILE A 106 -3.43 -9.76 -16.98
C ILE A 106 -2.62 -10.46 -15.91
N ARG A 107 -1.35 -10.11 -15.78
CA ARG A 107 -0.45 -10.76 -14.81
C ARG A 107 -0.38 -9.99 -13.50
N ILE A 108 -0.30 -10.76 -12.43
CA ILE A 108 0.06 -10.25 -11.11
C ILE A 108 1.56 -10.35 -10.91
N HIS A 109 2.17 -9.25 -10.47
CA HIS A 109 3.61 -9.16 -10.25
C HIS A 109 3.90 -9.04 -8.76
N SER A 110 5.03 -9.58 -8.32
CA SER A 110 5.51 -9.44 -6.94
C SER A 110 6.62 -8.39 -6.88
N ILE A 111 6.60 -7.62 -5.81
CA ILE A 111 7.60 -6.62 -5.45
C ILE A 111 8.44 -7.23 -4.33
N HIS A 112 9.73 -7.41 -4.59
CA HIS A 112 10.67 -7.79 -3.55
C HIS A 112 11.35 -6.53 -3.01
N TYR A 113 11.42 -6.42 -1.69
CA TYR A 113 12.02 -5.30 -1.00
C TYR A 113 12.40 -5.72 0.42
N PHE A 114 13.09 -4.84 1.13
CA PHE A 114 13.54 -5.11 2.49
C PHE A 114 12.37 -5.39 3.44
N ASN A 115 12.43 -6.54 4.12
CA ASN A 115 11.49 -6.93 5.19
C ASN A 115 10.00 -6.88 4.79
N ASN A 116 9.69 -7.45 3.62
CA ASN A 116 8.31 -7.57 3.13
C ASN A 116 7.39 -8.42 4.02
N SER A 117 7.95 -9.24 4.91
CA SER A 117 7.18 -10.04 5.84
C SER A 117 6.42 -9.19 6.85
N ILE A 118 7.01 -8.09 7.34
CA ILE A 118 6.51 -7.30 8.48
C ILE A 118 5.92 -5.94 8.08
N SER A 119 5.88 -5.64 6.79
CA SER A 119 5.54 -4.33 6.28
C SER A 119 4.56 -4.40 5.13
N SER A 120 3.87 -3.29 4.89
CA SER A 120 3.01 -3.13 3.73
C SER A 120 3.50 -2.00 2.86
N ILE A 121 3.53 -2.25 1.56
CA ILE A 121 3.90 -1.25 0.57
C ILE A 121 2.82 -0.18 0.54
N ILE A 122 3.25 1.07 0.57
CA ILE A 122 2.40 2.24 0.41
C ILE A 122 2.61 2.87 -0.96
N ASP A 123 3.85 2.91 -1.45
CA ASP A 123 4.16 3.41 -2.78
C ASP A 123 5.41 2.72 -3.35
N VAL A 124 5.50 2.68 -4.68
CA VAL A 124 6.67 2.23 -5.43
C VAL A 124 6.91 3.20 -6.55
N ASN A 125 8.14 3.69 -6.68
CA ASN A 125 8.57 4.37 -7.88
C ASN A 125 9.44 3.40 -8.69
N PHE A 126 8.86 2.78 -9.71
CA PHE A 126 9.53 1.82 -10.59
C PHE A 126 10.65 2.47 -11.38
N GLU A 127 10.50 3.72 -11.85
CA GLU A 127 11.58 4.42 -12.56
C GLU A 127 12.83 4.58 -11.70
N LYS A 128 12.65 5.06 -10.46
CA LYS A 128 13.75 5.27 -9.51
C LYS A 128 14.12 3.99 -8.77
N LYS A 129 13.36 2.91 -8.97
CA LYS A 129 13.50 1.61 -8.30
C LYS A 129 13.48 1.76 -6.78
N LEU A 130 12.52 2.53 -6.26
CA LEU A 130 12.34 2.77 -4.83
C LEU A 130 11.01 2.19 -4.35
N VAL A 131 11.02 1.61 -3.15
CA VAL A 131 9.85 1.07 -2.48
C VAL A 131 9.72 1.77 -1.13
N LEU A 132 8.54 2.33 -0.88
CA LEU A 132 8.13 2.85 0.42
C LEU A 132 7.14 1.87 1.05
N ALA A 133 7.49 1.37 2.23
CA ALA A 133 6.63 0.49 3.01
C ALA A 133 6.56 0.96 4.46
N LEU A 134 5.49 0.58 5.15
CA LEU A 134 5.27 0.90 6.55
C LEU A 134 5.19 -0.36 7.39
N VAL A 135 5.84 -0.28 8.55
CA VAL A 135 5.72 -1.25 9.64
C VAL A 135 4.84 -0.62 10.70
N VAL A 136 3.76 -1.31 11.09
CA VAL A 136 2.85 -0.84 12.12
C VAL A 136 3.47 -1.08 13.49
N ILE A 137 3.71 0.00 14.21
CA ILE A 137 4.24 -0.05 15.58
C ILE A 137 3.08 -0.02 16.58
N ASP A 138 2.09 0.84 16.31
CA ASP A 138 0.91 1.02 17.14
C ASP A 138 -0.32 1.29 16.27
N ALA A 139 -1.29 0.38 16.30
CA ALA A 139 -2.51 0.50 15.51
C ALA A 139 -3.50 1.52 16.08
N HIS A 140 -3.55 1.71 17.41
CA HIS A 140 -4.47 2.63 18.07
C HIS A 140 -4.12 4.08 17.73
N PHE A 141 -2.83 4.41 17.83
CA PHE A 141 -2.32 5.73 17.49
C PHE A 141 -1.93 5.91 16.02
N ARG A 142 -2.12 4.88 15.19
CA ARG A 142 -1.66 4.87 13.78
C ARG A 142 -0.18 5.29 13.66
N SER A 143 0.65 4.73 14.54
CA SER A 143 2.10 4.98 14.52
C SER A 143 2.80 3.93 13.68
N TYR A 144 3.65 4.41 12.78
CA TYR A 144 4.37 3.58 11.82
C TYR A 144 5.85 3.93 11.82
N GLN A 145 6.67 2.95 11.44
CA GLN A 145 8.03 3.19 10.98
C GLN A 145 8.11 2.92 9.48
N ALA A 146 8.88 3.74 8.78
CA ALA A 146 9.06 3.64 7.34
C ALA A 146 10.25 2.76 6.95
N ILE A 147 10.05 1.99 5.90
CA ILE A 147 11.09 1.33 5.12
C ILE A 147 11.17 2.05 3.78
N VAL A 148 12.35 2.55 3.44
CA VAL A 148 12.66 3.03 2.09
C VAL A 148 13.73 2.12 1.54
N SER A 149 13.39 1.28 0.56
CA SER A 149 14.32 0.30 0.00
C SER A 149 14.43 0.46 -1.51
N LYS A 150 15.47 -0.14 -2.10
CA LYS A 150 15.48 -0.35 -3.55
C LYS A 150 14.50 -1.46 -3.91
N PHE A 151 13.93 -1.39 -5.11
CA PHE A 151 13.26 -2.54 -5.72
C PHE A 151 14.26 -3.70 -5.83
N ASN A 152 13.87 -4.88 -5.36
CA ASN A 152 14.72 -6.06 -5.15
C ASN A 152 15.89 -5.83 -4.16
N GLY A 153 15.80 -4.81 -3.31
CA GLY A 153 16.79 -4.51 -2.28
C GLY A 153 16.57 -5.32 -1.00
N ASN A 154 17.64 -5.46 -0.21
CA ASN A 154 17.64 -6.18 1.07
C ASN A 154 18.05 -5.30 2.26
N LYS A 155 17.99 -3.97 2.10
CA LYS A 155 18.33 -2.99 3.14
C LYS A 155 17.37 -1.82 3.12
N ASN A 156 17.10 -1.25 4.30
CA ASN A 156 16.56 0.09 4.41
C ASN A 156 17.67 1.09 4.05
N LEU A 157 17.35 2.04 3.17
CA LEU A 157 18.26 3.09 2.73
C LEU A 157 18.36 4.21 3.76
N LEU A 158 17.35 4.36 4.61
CA LEU A 158 17.26 5.38 5.64
C LEU A 158 17.35 4.75 7.03
N SER A 159 17.86 5.50 7.99
CA SER A 159 18.01 5.09 9.39
C SER A 159 17.75 6.27 10.32
N GLY A 160 17.40 5.98 11.57
CA GLY A 160 17.04 6.98 12.58
C GLY A 160 15.58 6.86 13.03
N LYS A 161 15.16 7.74 13.95
CA LYS A 161 13.80 7.73 14.49
C LYS A 161 12.77 7.84 13.36
N GLY A 162 11.81 6.92 13.33
CA GLY A 162 10.78 6.84 12.30
C GLY A 162 11.13 5.93 11.12
N PHE A 163 12.36 5.39 11.05
CA PHE A 163 12.76 4.41 10.04
C PHE A 163 13.04 3.05 10.66
N TRP A 164 12.51 2.00 10.04
CA TRP A 164 12.67 0.63 10.51
C TRP A 164 14.13 0.16 10.38
N SER A 165 14.68 -0.46 11.42
CA SER A 165 16.02 -1.04 11.38
C SER A 165 16.04 -2.41 12.06
N ASN A 166 16.81 -3.36 11.51
CA ASN A 166 16.97 -4.71 12.09
C ASN A 166 17.98 -4.75 13.26
N SER A 167 18.21 -3.64 13.97
CA SER A 167 19.14 -3.65 15.10
C SER A 167 18.57 -4.48 16.26
N SER A 168 19.42 -5.28 16.89
CA SER A 168 19.12 -6.19 18.00
C SER A 168 18.61 -5.52 19.29
N SER A 169 18.47 -4.19 19.31
CA SER A 169 17.80 -3.43 20.38
C SER A 169 16.33 -3.11 20.08
N GLU A 170 15.85 -3.41 18.88
CA GLU A 170 14.44 -3.32 18.48
C GLU A 170 13.82 -4.73 18.57
N PRO A 171 12.54 -4.85 18.94
CA PRO A 171 11.97 -6.14 19.28
C PRO A 171 11.95 -7.10 18.09
N ASP A 172 11.97 -8.38 18.44
CA ASP A 172 11.83 -9.54 17.55
C ASP A 172 10.80 -9.29 16.44
N GLN A 173 11.08 -9.77 15.23
CA GLN A 173 10.13 -9.79 14.10
C GLN A 173 8.73 -10.26 14.54
N ASN A 174 8.64 -11.15 15.52
CA ASN A 174 7.39 -11.67 16.09
C ASN A 174 6.53 -10.64 16.86
N SER A 175 7.06 -9.46 17.22
CA SER A 175 6.36 -8.43 18.02
C SER A 175 5.70 -7.32 17.19
N LEU A 176 5.64 -7.46 15.87
CA LEU A 176 5.11 -6.42 14.96
C LEU A 176 3.68 -6.70 14.56
N PHE A 177 2.87 -5.68 14.27
CA PHE A 177 1.56 -5.87 13.63
C PHE A 177 1.73 -5.94 12.11
N TYR A 178 1.20 -7.00 11.51
CA TYR A 178 1.38 -7.32 10.10
C TYR A 178 0.13 -6.91 9.33
N PRO A 179 0.23 -6.07 8.30
CA PRO A 179 -0.87 -5.80 7.39
C PRO A 179 -0.82 -6.68 6.13
N GLY A 180 0.01 -7.74 6.11
CA GLY A 180 0.11 -8.70 5.01
C GLY A 180 -1.19 -9.46 4.74
N GLY A 181 -1.13 -10.51 3.92
CA GLY A 181 -2.26 -11.37 3.54
C GLY A 181 -2.81 -12.21 4.70
N SER A 182 -3.07 -11.59 5.84
CA SER A 182 -3.74 -12.13 7.00
C SER A 182 -4.04 -10.92 7.87
N ILE A 183 -5.30 -10.50 7.91
CA ILE A 183 -5.77 -9.35 8.68
C ILE A 183 -5.29 -9.55 10.13
N TYR A 184 -4.50 -8.60 10.67
CA TYR A 184 -3.96 -8.56 12.03
C TYR A 184 -4.06 -9.87 12.84
N LEU A 185 -3.31 -10.90 12.45
CA LEU A 185 -3.33 -12.18 13.17
C LEU A 185 -2.74 -12.01 14.58
N GLY A 186 -3.53 -11.76 15.60
CA GLY A 186 -3.23 -12.14 16.99
C GLY A 186 -1.87 -11.70 17.52
N LYS A 187 -1.64 -10.40 17.76
CA LYS A 187 -0.30 -9.89 18.15
C LYS A 187 -0.35 -8.87 19.29
N ILE A 188 0.81 -8.72 19.92
CA ILE A 188 1.11 -7.68 20.91
C ILE A 188 1.97 -6.62 20.21
N SER A 189 1.73 -5.35 20.48
CA SER A 189 2.48 -4.22 19.95
C SER A 189 3.96 -4.29 20.33
N VAL A 190 4.79 -3.62 19.53
CA VAL A 190 6.23 -3.47 19.73
C VAL A 190 6.57 -2.89 21.10
N ASN A 191 5.74 -1.97 21.61
CA ASN A 191 5.90 -1.37 22.94
C ASN A 191 5.24 -2.18 24.07
N GLY A 192 4.58 -3.32 23.76
CA GLY A 192 3.95 -4.20 24.74
C GLY A 192 2.62 -3.71 25.31
N GLU A 193 2.12 -2.55 24.87
CA GLU A 193 0.94 -1.89 25.43
C GLU A 193 -0.40 -2.35 24.84
N TYR A 194 -0.41 -2.94 23.63
CA TYR A 194 -1.64 -3.23 22.90
C TYR A 194 -1.67 -4.63 22.32
N ILE A 195 -2.86 -5.22 22.22
CA ILE A 195 -3.08 -6.55 21.67
C ILE A 195 -4.14 -6.47 20.58
N ALA A 196 -3.84 -6.96 19.37
CA ALA A 196 -4.83 -7.25 18.34
C ALA A 196 -5.12 -8.75 18.38
N PRO A 197 -6.22 -9.22 18.97
CA PRO A 197 -6.55 -10.64 19.00
C PRO A 197 -6.89 -11.16 17.60
N ASN A 198 -6.56 -12.42 17.32
CA ASN A 198 -7.02 -13.12 16.11
C ASN A 198 -8.34 -13.84 16.40
N ASP A 199 -9.17 -14.04 15.39
CA ASP A 199 -10.34 -14.94 15.44
C ASP A 199 -11.24 -14.73 16.67
N LEU A 200 -11.54 -13.47 17.02
CA LEU A 200 -12.63 -13.21 17.95
C LEU A 200 -13.95 -13.57 17.27
N ASP A 201 -14.44 -14.78 17.55
CA ASP A 201 -15.83 -15.12 17.27
C ASP A 201 -16.72 -14.15 18.06
N CYS A 202 -17.27 -13.16 17.35
CA CYS A 202 -18.20 -12.20 17.90
C CYS A 202 -19.65 -12.68 17.79
N ALA A 203 -19.88 -13.95 17.40
CA ALA A 203 -21.18 -14.57 17.55
C ALA A 203 -21.50 -14.63 19.05
N VAL A 204 -22.57 -13.94 19.43
CA VAL A 204 -23.14 -14.02 20.78
C VAL A 204 -23.82 -15.39 20.88
N ASP A 205 -23.44 -16.19 21.88
CA ASP A 205 -24.18 -17.41 22.29
C ASP A 205 -25.65 -17.07 22.65
#